data_AF-A0A1Z1WN89-F1
#
_entry.id   AF-A0A1Z1WN89-F1
#
_cell.length_a   1.000
_cell.length_b   1.000
_cell.length_c   1.000
_cell.angle_alpha   90.00
_cell.angle_beta   90.00
_cell.angle_gamma   90.00
#
_symmetry.space_group_name_H-M   'P 1'
#
loop_
_entity.id
_entity.type
_entity.pdbx_description
1 polymer ?
#
loop_
_entity_poly.entity_id
_entity_poly.type
_entity_poly.pdbx_seq_one_letter_code
_entity_poly.pdbx_strand_id
1 'polypeptide(L)'
;MEYKNMASGLGPNIFGIYVDVEWTPMRWGVRVTVRDVDEGEPHKVVHHPDAAIQLTSVADGELNATVRAVLGPYRKHCSIQSWIDDPVTVAYELADHGDLNWVPEKLAK
;
A
#
# COMPACT_ATOMS: atom_id res chain seq x y z
N MET A 1 5.56 17.09 0.46
CA MET A 1 4.18 17.01 -0.05
C MET A 1 3.27 16.70 1.12
N GLU A 2 2.10 17.32 1.20
CA GLU A 2 1.12 17.09 2.27
C GLU A 2 0.05 16.10 1.77
N TYR A 3 -0.18 15.03 2.53
CA TYR A 3 -1.21 14.01 2.27
C TYR A 3 -2.39 14.24 3.22
N LYS A 4 -3.62 14.18 2.70
CA LYS A 4 -4.84 14.55 3.46
C LYS A 4 -5.78 13.39 3.73
N ASN A 5 -5.60 12.28 3.03
CA ASN A 5 -6.35 11.05 3.21
C ASN A 5 -5.39 9.89 3.37
N MET A 6 -5.86 8.86 4.07
CA MET A 6 -5.17 7.60 4.21
C MET A 6 -6.17 6.44 4.14
N ALA A 7 -5.72 5.30 3.65
CA ALA A 7 -6.39 4.03 3.84
C ALA A 7 -5.34 2.99 4.20
N SER A 8 -5.67 2.14 5.17
CA SER A 8 -4.79 1.08 5.65
C SER A 8 -5.37 -0.26 5.24
N GLY A 9 -4.61 -1.01 4.44
CA GLY A 9 -4.91 -2.36 4.00
C GLY A 9 -4.28 -3.36 4.95
N LEU A 10 -5.10 -4.22 5.53
CA LEU A 10 -4.67 -5.33 6.37
C LEU A 10 -4.46 -6.58 5.53
N GLY A 11 -3.25 -7.12 5.51
CA GLY A 11 -3.00 -8.46 5.01
C GLY A 11 -3.51 -9.54 5.98
N PRO A 12 -3.73 -10.77 5.50
CA PRO A 12 -4.00 -11.91 6.37
C PRO A 12 -2.92 -12.09 7.45
N ASN A 13 -3.32 -12.49 8.66
CA ASN A 13 -2.41 -12.64 9.82
C ASN A 13 -1.19 -13.53 9.55
N ILE A 14 -1.28 -14.48 8.62
CA ILE A 14 -0.16 -15.36 8.24
C ILE A 14 1.03 -14.61 7.63
N PHE A 15 0.79 -13.43 7.07
CA PHE A 15 1.82 -12.58 6.48
C PHE A 15 2.22 -11.43 7.40
N GLY A 16 1.31 -10.98 8.27
CA GLY A 16 1.62 -9.97 9.28
C GLY A 16 1.94 -8.58 8.72
N ILE A 17 1.39 -8.21 7.55
CA ILE A 17 1.69 -6.93 6.87
C ILE A 17 0.51 -5.96 6.90
N TYR A 18 0.83 -4.68 7.14
CA TYR A 18 -0.01 -3.52 6.82
C TYR A 18 0.54 -2.74 5.63
N VAL A 19 -0.39 -2.20 4.83
CA VAL A 19 -0.09 -1.27 3.74
C VAL A 19 -0.89 0.01 3.93
N ASP A 20 -0.22 1.14 4.17
CA ASP A 20 -0.86 2.44 4.20
C ASP A 20 -0.73 3.11 2.82
N VAL A 21 -1.84 3.61 2.29
CA VAL A 21 -1.89 4.42 1.08
C VAL A 21 -2.33 5.82 1.46
N GLU A 22 -1.49 6.81 1.17
CA GLU A 22 -1.74 8.21 1.49
C GLU A 22 -1.77 9.06 0.24
N TRP A 23 -2.78 9.92 0.12
CA TRP A 23 -2.97 10.80 -1.04
C TRP A 23 -3.63 12.12 -0.65
N THR A 24 -3.62 13.06 -1.59
CA THR A 24 -4.48 14.24 -1.53
C THR A 24 -5.37 14.24 -2.78
N PRO A 25 -6.71 14.25 -2.64
CA PRO A 25 -7.62 14.26 -3.78
C PRO A 25 -7.31 15.39 -4.75
N MET A 26 -7.49 15.13 -6.04
CA MET A 26 -7.26 16.09 -7.12
C MET A 26 -5.81 16.60 -7.22
N ARG A 27 -4.85 15.94 -6.53
CA ARG A 27 -3.42 16.25 -6.61
C ARG A 27 -2.64 15.02 -7.02
N TRP A 28 -1.55 15.29 -7.74
CA TRP A 28 -0.52 14.30 -8.01
C TRP A 28 0.25 13.97 -6.74
N GLY A 29 0.71 12.73 -6.65
CA GLY A 29 1.49 12.20 -5.57
C GLY A 29 0.69 11.26 -4.67
N VAL A 30 1.17 10.03 -4.59
CA VAL A 30 0.74 9.02 -3.62
C VAL A 30 1.96 8.59 -2.80
N ARG A 31 1.75 8.25 -1.53
CA ARG A 31 2.72 7.53 -0.73
C ARG A 31 2.16 6.17 -0.35
N VAL A 32 2.97 5.13 -0.52
CA VAL A 32 2.67 3.78 -0.04
C VAL A 32 3.69 3.40 1.01
N THR A 33 3.22 2.99 2.17
CA THR A 33 4.04 2.53 3.29
C THR A 33 3.72 1.06 3.57
N VAL A 34 4.74 0.22 3.63
CA VAL A 34 4.64 -1.19 4.03
C VAL A 34 5.29 -1.33 5.40
N ARG A 35 4.59 -1.95 6.35
CA ARG A 35 5.05 -2.17 7.73
C ARG A 35 4.47 -3.48 8.28
N ASP A 36 5.03 -4.00 9.36
CA ASP A 36 4.44 -5.15 10.03
C ASP A 36 3.23 -4.75 10.89
N VAL A 37 2.42 -5.75 11.23
CA VAL A 37 1.29 -5.62 12.16
C VAL A 37 1.76 -5.28 13.57
N ASP A 38 2.88 -5.87 13.98
CA ASP A 38 3.40 -5.76 15.35
C ASP A 38 4.50 -4.71 15.50
N GLU A 39 5.14 -4.30 14.40
CA GLU A 39 6.22 -3.31 14.43
C GLU A 39 5.73 -1.95 13.90
N GLY A 40 5.98 -0.89 14.68
CA GLY A 40 5.62 0.48 14.30
C GLY A 40 6.51 1.08 13.21
N GLU A 41 7.67 0.47 12.91
CA GLU A 41 8.62 0.98 11.93
C GLU A 41 8.30 0.47 10.50
N PRO A 42 8.37 1.33 9.48
CA PRO A 42 8.07 0.94 8.11
C PRO A 42 9.23 0.16 7.46
N HIS A 43 8.92 -1.00 6.88
CA HIS A 43 9.83 -1.74 5.99
C HIS A 43 10.18 -0.94 4.75
N LYS A 44 9.18 -0.24 4.20
CA LYS A 44 9.34 0.53 2.98
C LYS A 44 8.37 1.69 2.94
N VAL A 45 8.88 2.85 2.55
CA VAL A 45 8.08 4.02 2.17
C VAL A 45 8.43 4.37 0.74
N VAL A 46 7.42 4.40 -0.15
CA VAL A 46 7.59 4.76 -1.55
C VAL A 46 6.70 5.95 -1.88
N HIS A 47 7.30 6.99 -2.45
CA HIS A 47 6.58 8.12 -3.00
C HIS A 47 6.46 7.96 -4.51
N HIS A 48 5.25 8.03 -5.03
CA HIS A 48 4.97 7.98 -6.46
C HIS A 48 4.39 9.32 -6.90
N PRO A 49 5.22 10.28 -7.34
CA PRO A 49 4.80 11.65 -7.62
C PRO A 49 3.81 11.74 -8.79
N ASP A 50 3.90 10.81 -9.74
CA ASP A 50 3.08 10.80 -10.96
C ASP A 50 1.83 9.91 -10.84
N ALA A 51 1.51 9.42 -9.64
CA ALA A 51 0.25 8.72 -9.37
C ALA A 51 -0.75 9.72 -8.78
N ALA A 52 -2.03 9.57 -9.08
CA ALA A 52 -3.07 10.41 -8.50
C ALA A 52 -4.31 9.58 -8.19
N ILE A 53 -4.79 9.71 -6.96
CA ILE A 53 -6.11 9.23 -6.55
C ILE A 53 -7.02 10.45 -6.51
N GLN A 54 -7.98 10.51 -7.43
CA GLN A 54 -8.82 11.70 -7.66
C GLN A 54 -9.92 11.85 -6.60
N LEU A 55 -10.35 10.76 -5.99
CA LEU A 55 -11.53 10.71 -5.14
C LEU A 55 -11.17 10.77 -3.65
N THR A 56 -12.11 11.28 -2.86
CA THR A 56 -12.04 11.29 -1.39
C THR A 56 -12.41 9.93 -0.79
N SER A 57 -13.34 9.21 -1.44
CA SER A 57 -13.70 7.83 -1.13
C SER A 57 -13.29 7.00 -2.34
N VAL A 58 -12.50 5.96 -2.07
CA VAL A 58 -11.78 5.18 -3.08
C VAL A 58 -12.21 3.74 -2.91
N ALA A 59 -12.47 3.04 -4.01
CA ALA A 59 -12.81 1.63 -3.94
C ALA A 59 -11.56 0.79 -3.62
N ASP A 60 -11.73 -0.33 -2.92
CA ASP A 60 -10.65 -1.26 -2.57
C ASP A 60 -9.82 -1.67 -3.80
N GLY A 61 -10.47 -1.87 -4.95
CA GLY A 61 -9.80 -2.17 -6.21
C GLY A 61 -8.85 -1.08 -6.70
N GLU A 62 -9.18 0.20 -6.47
CA GLU A 62 -8.32 1.34 -6.82
C GLU A 62 -7.12 1.45 -5.85
N LEU A 63 -7.33 1.15 -4.57
CA LEU A 63 -6.25 1.09 -3.58
C LEU A 63 -5.28 -0.05 -3.90
N ASN A 64 -5.80 -1.24 -4.20
CA ASN A 64 -5.01 -2.39 -4.64
C ASN A 64 -4.24 -2.10 -5.95
N ALA A 65 -4.89 -1.48 -6.94
CA ALA A 65 -4.22 -1.05 -8.17
C ALA A 65 -3.10 -0.05 -7.90
N THR A 66 -3.31 0.88 -6.97
CA THR A 66 -2.30 1.85 -6.54
C THR A 66 -1.09 1.17 -5.91
N VAL A 67 -1.31 0.25 -4.95
CA VAL A 67 -0.22 -0.53 -4.33
C VAL A 67 0.59 -1.27 -5.39
N ARG A 68 -0.08 -1.94 -6.35
CA ARG A 68 0.61 -2.61 -7.45
C ARG A 68 1.44 -1.67 -8.32
N ALA A 69 0.89 -0.53 -8.71
CA ALA A 69 1.61 0.45 -9.52
C ALA A 69 2.86 0.97 -8.80
N VAL A 70 2.75 1.25 -7.50
CA VAL A 70 3.83 1.84 -6.70
C VAL A 70 4.90 0.82 -6.31
N LEU A 71 4.50 -0.40 -5.91
CA LEU A 71 5.43 -1.43 -5.44
C LEU A 71 5.97 -2.34 -6.55
N GLY A 72 5.32 -2.35 -7.72
CA GLY A 72 5.70 -3.20 -8.86
C GLY A 72 7.18 -3.15 -9.26
N PRO A 73 7.84 -1.97 -9.28
CA PRO A 73 9.29 -1.88 -9.57
C PRO A 73 10.20 -2.48 -8.49
N TYR A 74 9.69 -2.67 -7.27
CA TYR A 74 10.47 -3.10 -6.10
C TYR A 74 10.23 -4.57 -5.71
N ARG A 75 9.19 -5.20 -6.26
CA ARG A 75 8.88 -6.60 -5.97
C ARG A 75 9.99 -7.52 -6.49
N LYS A 76 10.27 -8.58 -5.75
CA LYS A 76 11.05 -9.73 -6.23
C LYS A 76 10.14 -10.60 -7.10
N HIS A 77 10.74 -11.35 -8.02
CA HIS A 77 9.99 -12.36 -8.76
C HIS A 77 9.58 -13.50 -7.82
N CYS A 78 8.33 -13.94 -7.89
CA CYS A 78 7.78 -15.06 -7.12
C CYS A 78 8.46 -16.42 -7.41
N SER A 79 9.31 -16.48 -8.45
CA SER A 79 10.18 -17.63 -8.72
C SER A 79 11.40 -17.73 -7.78
N ILE A 80 11.66 -16.72 -6.95
CA ILE A 80 12.75 -16.71 -5.97
C ILE A 80 12.27 -17.40 -4.69
N GLN A 81 13.00 -18.41 -4.22
CA GLN A 81 12.58 -19.30 -3.12
C GLN A 81 12.21 -18.61 -1.79
N SER A 82 12.69 -17.37 -1.56
CA SER A 82 12.44 -16.57 -0.35
C SER A 82 11.64 -15.28 -0.63
N TRP A 83 10.86 -15.23 -1.71
CA TRP A 83 10.05 -14.05 -2.03
C TRP A 83 9.03 -13.71 -0.93
N ILE A 84 8.55 -14.73 -0.21
CA ILE A 84 7.59 -14.58 0.88
C ILE A 84 8.19 -13.86 2.11
N ASP A 85 9.51 -13.85 2.23
CA ASP A 85 10.22 -13.13 3.30
C ASP A 85 10.46 -11.65 2.94
N ASP A 86 10.00 -11.20 1.77
CA ASP A 86 10.13 -9.82 1.30
C ASP A 86 8.80 -9.07 1.47
N PRO A 87 8.67 -8.18 2.47
CA PRO A 87 7.40 -7.54 2.80
C PRO A 87 6.80 -6.74 1.64
N VAL A 88 7.66 -6.13 0.80
CA VAL A 88 7.23 -5.37 -0.38
C VAL A 88 6.62 -6.29 -1.43
N THR A 89 7.23 -7.44 -1.67
CA THR A 89 6.71 -8.45 -2.59
C THR A 89 5.39 -9.02 -2.08
N VAL A 90 5.30 -9.37 -0.81
CA VAL A 90 4.06 -9.88 -0.21
C VAL A 90 2.95 -8.83 -0.30
N ALA A 91 3.21 -7.57 0.04
CA ALA A 91 2.25 -6.47 -0.09
C ALA A 91 1.74 -6.32 -1.54
N TYR A 92 2.63 -6.44 -2.52
CA TYR A 92 2.26 -6.41 -3.94
C TYR A 92 1.35 -7.57 -4.31
N GLU A 93 1.71 -8.80 -3.95
CA GLU A 93 0.93 -10.00 -4.32
C GLU A 93 -0.44 -10.00 -3.60
N LEU A 94 -0.52 -9.57 -2.34
CA LEU A 94 -1.79 -9.39 -1.63
C LEU A 94 -2.70 -8.37 -2.35
N ALA A 95 -2.12 -7.27 -2.84
CA ALA A 95 -2.88 -6.30 -3.63
C ALA A 95 -3.31 -6.86 -5.00
N ASP A 96 -2.51 -7.73 -5.62
CA ASP A 96 -2.85 -8.40 -6.88
C ASP A 96 -4.01 -9.39 -6.74
N HIS A 97 -4.02 -10.14 -5.64
CA HIS A 97 -5.09 -11.07 -5.30
C HIS A 97 -6.33 -10.38 -4.70
N GLY A 98 -6.22 -9.12 -4.29
CA GLY A 98 -7.30 -8.39 -3.64
C GLY A 98 -7.52 -8.80 -2.18
N ASP A 99 -6.50 -9.35 -1.54
CA ASP A 99 -6.55 -9.91 -0.18
C ASP A 99 -6.29 -8.86 0.91
N LEU A 100 -6.03 -7.61 0.55
CA LEU A 100 -5.96 -6.50 1.48
C LEU A 100 -7.37 -6.07 1.89
N ASN A 101 -7.69 -6.16 3.18
CA ASN A 101 -8.91 -5.61 3.74
C ASN A 101 -8.70 -4.13 4.11
N TRP A 102 -9.41 -3.22 3.44
CA TRP A 102 -9.16 -1.79 3.55
C TRP A 102 -10.01 -1.11 4.62
N VAL A 103 -9.35 -0.31 5.45
CA VAL A 103 -9.99 0.59 6.41
C VAL A 103 -9.63 2.03 6.04
N PRO A 104 -10.59 2.84 5.57
CA PRO A 104 -10.35 4.25 5.31
C PRO A 104 -10.09 4.98 6.62
N GLU A 105 -8.92 5.59 6.77
CA GLU A 105 -8.60 6.47 7.88
C GLU A 105 -8.72 7.92 7.43
N LYS A 106 -9.64 8.66 8.04
CA LYS A 106 -9.59 10.12 7.95
C LYS A 106 -8.43 10.59 8.82
N LEU A 107 -7.31 10.94 8.20
CA LEU A 107 -6.32 11.76 8.88
C LEU A 107 -6.99 13.10 9.24
N ALA A 108 -7.13 13.35 10.55
CA ALA A 108 -7.79 14.54 11.06
C ALA A 108 -6.83 15.74 11.07
N LYS A 109 -7.21 16.77 10.28
CA LYS A 109 -6.86 18.20 10.29
C LYS A 109 -5.44 18.65 10.66
#